data_AF-A0A9X1TNC4-F1
#
_entry.id   AF-A0A9X1TNC4-F1
#
_cell.length_a   1.000
_cell.length_b   1.000
_cell.length_c   1.000
_cell.angle_alpha   90.00
_cell.angle_beta   90.00
_cell.angle_gamma   90.00
#
_symmetry.space_group_name_H-M   'P 1'
#
loop_
_entity.id
_entity.type
_entity.pdbx_description
1 polymer ?
#
loop_
_entity_poly.entity_id
_entity_poly.type
_entity_poly.pdbx_seq_one_letter_code
_entity_poly.pdbx_strand_id
1 'polypeptide(L)'
;MAPVFVSEPNLLALFGKQSKLDNIIVDHLFTVGQNYVNELRGKFEQGYFEGMKDYPGQIVSALLNPDLYQKIKQLDHFIKFCADHLFFEGFAVPSCMYALGFIQAYLVRACGERENTLRIMPHQPAAVVLSNEPQQPVIVVPGEYDRIPLDYSVDEIISLWLILVDAWKCKPVNSIQVFTSEAEVLQLLGMLFEDKDGKLERHVHKFFELPPGNYERILNLLMHATYKLNTDRNNIGLERYCQLLIDTFSCYSKTKLESLRSNINKERGNIVQSISNLTESPYSKNVLKTLRKINEYRIRE
;
A
#
# COMPACT_ATOMS: atom_id res chain seq x y z
N MET A 1 5.51 -27.88 19.28
CA MET A 1 4.06 -27.62 19.42
C MET A 1 3.70 -26.55 18.42
N ALA A 2 2.63 -26.73 17.64
CA ALA A 2 2.14 -25.68 16.76
C ALA A 2 1.63 -24.50 17.62
N PRO A 3 1.89 -23.23 17.24
CA PRO A 3 1.34 -22.10 17.94
C PRO A 3 -0.19 -22.13 17.82
N VAL A 4 -0.87 -22.10 18.96
CA VAL A 4 -2.34 -22.06 19.03
C VAL A 4 -2.75 -20.61 18.89
N PHE A 5 -3.40 -20.29 17.76
CA PHE A 5 -3.98 -18.98 17.50
C PHE A 5 -5.14 -18.73 18.47
N VAL A 6 -5.10 -17.63 19.22
CA VAL A 6 -6.26 -17.19 19.99
C VAL A 6 -7.17 -16.44 19.03
N SER A 7 -8.21 -17.12 18.54
CA SER A 7 -9.23 -16.53 17.67
C SER A 7 -10.01 -15.42 18.41
N GLU A 8 -10.67 -14.52 17.68
CA GLU A 8 -11.51 -13.44 18.23
C GLU A 8 -12.59 -13.97 19.22
N PRO A 9 -13.22 -15.14 19.01
CA PRO A 9 -14.06 -15.79 20.03
C PRO A 9 -13.33 -16.24 21.29
N ASN A 10 -12.04 -16.61 21.20
CA ASN A 10 -11.22 -17.01 22.34
C ASN A 10 -10.71 -15.79 23.14
N LEU A 11 -10.48 -14.66 22.48
CA LEU A 11 -10.27 -13.37 23.16
C LEU A 11 -11.56 -12.94 23.89
N LEU A 12 -12.73 -13.12 23.26
CA LEU A 12 -14.03 -12.95 23.91
C LEU A 12 -14.27 -13.96 25.05
N ALA A 13 -13.69 -15.15 25.01
CA ALA A 13 -13.78 -16.10 26.13
C ALA A 13 -12.86 -15.71 27.30
N LEU A 14 -11.65 -15.20 27.01
CA LEU A 14 -10.70 -14.68 28.01
C LEU A 14 -11.21 -13.41 28.71
N PHE A 15 -11.91 -12.54 27.98
CA PHE A 15 -12.34 -11.23 28.48
C PHE A 15 -13.86 -11.06 28.67
N GLY A 16 -14.67 -12.01 28.21
CA GLY A 16 -16.10 -11.76 27.98
C GLY A 16 -17.08 -12.44 28.92
N LYS A 17 -16.72 -13.40 29.77
CA LYS A 17 -17.64 -13.90 30.81
C LYS A 17 -16.94 -14.26 32.10
N GLN A 18 -17.50 -13.75 33.20
CA GLN A 18 -17.24 -14.16 34.57
C GLN A 18 -17.36 -15.69 34.69
N SER A 19 -16.23 -16.40 34.69
CA SER A 19 -16.19 -17.80 35.09
C SER A 19 -14.82 -18.14 35.67
N LYS A 20 -14.78 -18.10 37.02
CA LYS A 20 -13.89 -18.79 37.96
C LYS A 20 -12.54 -19.24 37.38
N LEU A 21 -11.54 -18.35 37.48
CA LEU A 21 -10.13 -18.67 37.30
C LEU A 21 -9.55 -19.19 38.62
N ASP A 22 -9.90 -20.41 39.00
CA ASP A 22 -9.33 -21.05 40.22
C ASP A 22 -7.90 -21.61 39.99
N ASN A 23 -7.31 -21.44 38.80
CA ASN A 23 -5.99 -22.01 38.46
C ASN A 23 -5.03 -21.03 37.77
N ILE A 24 -5.17 -19.72 37.99
CA ILE A 24 -4.06 -18.79 37.68
C ILE A 24 -3.31 -18.54 38.99
N ILE A 25 -2.06 -18.98 39.06
CA ILE A 25 -1.13 -18.55 40.10
C ILE A 25 -0.84 -17.07 39.81
N VAL A 26 -1.55 -16.20 40.52
CA VAL A 26 -1.33 -14.75 40.52
C VAL A 26 -0.51 -14.45 41.77
N ASP A 27 0.79 -14.22 41.61
CA ASP A 27 1.60 -13.63 42.68
C ASP A 27 1.35 -12.11 42.72
N HIS A 28 0.12 -11.74 43.08
CA HIS A 28 -0.25 -10.39 43.45
C HIS A 28 -0.98 -10.47 44.78
N LEU A 29 -0.36 -9.87 45.81
CA LEU A 29 -0.95 -9.68 47.15
C LEU A 29 -2.27 -8.89 47.13
N PHE A 30 -2.74 -8.41 45.97
CA PHE A 30 -3.94 -7.60 45.79
C PHE A 30 -4.64 -7.90 44.45
N THR A 31 -5.97 -7.91 44.48
CA THR A 31 -6.82 -7.93 43.28
C THR A 31 -6.63 -6.66 42.46
N VAL A 32 -6.33 -6.80 41.18
CA VAL A 32 -6.21 -5.68 40.24
C VAL A 32 -7.59 -5.04 40.04
N GLY A 33 -7.72 -3.75 40.36
CA GLY A 33 -8.98 -3.03 40.21
C GLY A 33 -9.42 -2.87 38.75
N GLN A 34 -10.73 -2.90 38.50
CA GLN A 34 -11.31 -2.79 37.14
C GLN A 34 -10.84 -1.55 36.38
N ASN A 35 -10.60 -0.44 37.09
CA ASN A 35 -10.09 0.80 36.49
C ASN A 35 -8.69 0.60 35.88
N TYR A 36 -7.82 -0.14 36.57
CA TYR A 36 -6.48 -0.43 36.08
C TYR A 36 -6.52 -1.41 34.90
N VAL A 37 -7.42 -2.39 34.93
CA VAL A 37 -7.66 -3.29 33.78
C VAL A 37 -8.10 -2.51 32.53
N ASN A 38 -9.00 -1.53 32.70
CA ASN A 38 -9.47 -0.69 31.60
C ASN A 38 -8.34 0.21 31.06
N GLU A 39 -7.48 0.74 31.94
CA GLU A 39 -6.30 1.52 31.54
C GLU A 39 -5.32 0.68 30.69
N LEU A 40 -5.00 -0.53 31.16
CA LEU A 40 -4.12 -1.46 30.44
C LEU A 40 -4.69 -1.87 29.08
N ARG A 41 -6.00 -2.11 29.00
CA ARG A 41 -6.69 -2.36 27.74
C ARG A 41 -6.58 -1.18 26.79
N GLY A 42 -6.86 0.03 27.27
CA GLY A 42 -6.74 1.24 26.47
C GLY A 42 -5.32 1.44 25.93
N LYS A 43 -4.29 1.09 26.71
CA LYS A 43 -2.90 1.15 26.27
C LYS A 43 -2.55 0.12 25.21
N PHE A 44 -3.03 -1.12 25.38
CA PHE A 44 -2.90 -2.15 24.35
C PHE A 44 -3.58 -1.75 23.04
N GLU A 45 -4.83 -1.29 23.10
CA GLU A 45 -5.57 -0.83 21.92
C GLU A 45 -4.85 0.33 21.24
N GLN A 46 -4.38 1.31 22.03
CA GLN A 46 -3.59 2.43 21.52
C GLN A 46 -2.36 1.95 20.75
N GLY A 47 -1.54 1.07 21.35
CA GLY A 47 -0.35 0.53 20.70
C GLY A 47 -0.66 -0.29 19.46
N TYR A 48 -1.75 -1.07 19.48
CA TYR A 48 -2.23 -1.82 18.33
C TYR A 48 -2.64 -0.91 17.18
N PHE A 49 -3.47 0.10 17.42
CA PHE A 49 -3.91 1.02 16.37
C PHE A 49 -2.77 1.87 15.81
N GLU A 50 -1.83 2.30 16.65
CA GLU A 50 -0.63 3.02 16.21
C GLU A 50 0.30 2.11 15.40
N GLY A 51 0.57 0.87 15.85
CA GLY A 51 1.35 -0.11 15.09
C GLY A 51 0.71 -0.48 13.75
N MET A 52 -0.62 -0.56 13.69
CA MET A 52 -1.36 -0.80 12.45
C MET A 52 -1.24 0.36 11.44
N LYS A 53 -0.94 1.59 11.91
CA LYS A 53 -0.67 2.78 11.09
C LYS A 53 0.80 2.90 10.70
N ASP A 54 1.71 2.55 11.61
CA ASP A 54 3.17 2.75 11.49
C ASP A 54 3.92 1.61 10.79
N TYR A 55 3.27 0.45 10.59
CA TYR A 55 3.84 -0.69 9.86
C TYR A 55 4.56 -0.35 8.53
N PRO A 56 4.16 0.67 7.74
CA PRO A 56 4.85 1.02 6.50
C PRO A 56 6.25 1.64 6.70
N GLY A 57 6.56 2.22 7.86
CA GLY A 57 7.75 3.07 8.02
C GLY A 57 9.06 2.30 8.20
N GLN A 58 9.05 1.21 8.98
CA GLN A 58 10.28 0.58 9.45
C GLN A 58 10.57 -0.79 8.82
N ILE A 59 9.55 -1.49 8.33
CA ILE A 59 9.68 -2.89 7.86
C ILE A 59 9.71 -2.97 6.33
N VAL A 60 9.14 -1.98 5.63
CA VAL A 60 9.12 -1.94 4.17
C VAL A 60 10.53 -1.85 3.59
N SER A 61 11.45 -1.13 4.23
CA SER A 61 12.85 -1.08 3.80
C SER A 61 13.59 -2.42 3.96
N ALA A 62 13.22 -3.23 4.97
CA ALA A 62 13.82 -4.53 5.22
C ALA A 62 13.23 -5.65 4.33
N LEU A 63 12.00 -5.48 3.84
CA LEU A 63 11.27 -6.45 3.00
C LEU A 63 11.32 -6.14 1.49
N LEU A 64 11.97 -5.05 1.08
CA LEU A 64 12.20 -4.70 -0.33
C LEU A 64 13.31 -5.59 -0.93
N ASN A 65 13.02 -6.87 -1.09
CA ASN A 65 13.77 -7.77 -1.97
C ASN A 65 12.89 -8.16 -3.17
N PRO A 66 13.41 -8.11 -4.41
CA PRO A 66 12.63 -8.45 -5.61
C PRO A 66 12.33 -9.95 -5.76
N ASP A 67 12.92 -10.80 -4.93
CA ASP A 67 12.65 -12.24 -4.91
C ASP A 67 11.57 -12.59 -3.86
N LEU A 68 10.43 -13.12 -4.33
CA LEU A 68 9.31 -13.56 -3.50
C LEU A 68 9.72 -14.63 -2.48
N TYR A 69 10.69 -15.50 -2.82
CA TYR A 69 11.20 -16.52 -1.89
C TYR A 69 11.95 -15.88 -0.72
N GLN A 70 12.81 -14.89 -1.01
CA GLN A 70 13.49 -14.13 0.04
C GLN A 70 12.52 -13.30 0.88
N LYS A 71 11.50 -12.68 0.27
CA LYS A 71 10.45 -11.94 0.98
C LYS A 71 9.71 -12.85 1.98
N ILE A 72 9.33 -14.06 1.57
CA ILE A 72 8.70 -15.03 2.48
C ILE A 72 9.65 -15.44 3.61
N LYS A 73 10.92 -15.72 3.31
CA LYS A 73 11.89 -16.09 4.34
C LYS A 73 12.11 -14.98 5.37
N GLN A 74 12.16 -13.72 4.92
CA GLN A 74 12.27 -12.56 5.81
C GLN A 74 10.99 -12.36 6.63
N LEU A 75 9.82 -12.51 6.02
CA LEU A 75 8.54 -12.48 6.72
C LEU A 75 8.45 -13.59 7.77
N ASP A 76 8.90 -14.81 7.46
CA ASP A 76 8.96 -15.92 8.41
C ASP A 76 9.85 -15.61 9.62
N HIS A 77 11.04 -15.04 9.40
CA HIS A 77 11.92 -14.60 10.48
C HIS A 77 11.28 -13.48 11.32
N PHE A 78 10.61 -12.53 10.67
CA PHE A 78 9.99 -11.40 11.35
C PHE A 78 8.73 -11.80 12.13
N ILE A 79 7.91 -12.71 11.58
CA ILE A 79 6.78 -13.33 12.27
C ILE A 79 7.26 -14.07 13.50
N LYS A 80 8.35 -14.85 13.36
CA LYS A 80 8.95 -15.54 14.49
C LYS A 80 9.45 -14.55 15.55
N PHE A 81 10.16 -13.50 15.14
CA PHE A 81 10.58 -12.44 16.06
C PHE A 81 9.40 -11.84 16.82
N CYS A 82 8.32 -11.45 16.12
CA CYS A 82 7.15 -10.88 16.78
C CYS A 82 6.48 -11.89 17.72
N ALA A 83 6.38 -13.17 17.32
CA ALA A 83 5.82 -14.22 18.15
C ALA A 83 6.64 -14.48 19.43
N ASP A 84 7.98 -14.48 19.32
CA ASP A 84 8.90 -14.65 20.44
C ASP A 84 8.78 -13.48 21.44
N HIS A 85 8.42 -12.28 20.97
CA HIS A 85 8.28 -11.07 21.79
C HIS A 85 6.82 -10.72 22.14
N LEU A 86 5.85 -11.52 21.68
CA LEU A 86 4.44 -11.39 22.08
C LEU A 86 4.17 -12.00 23.46
N PHE A 87 5.16 -12.67 24.03
CA PHE A 87 5.09 -13.23 25.36
C PHE A 87 5.52 -12.22 26.42
N PHE A 88 4.80 -12.19 27.54
CA PHE A 88 5.11 -11.32 28.66
C PHE A 88 5.13 -12.14 29.96
N GLU A 89 6.32 -12.29 30.53
CA GLU A 89 6.54 -12.81 31.89
C GLU A 89 6.77 -11.60 32.80
N GLY A 90 5.70 -11.03 33.36
CA GLY A 90 5.85 -9.86 34.21
C GLY A 90 4.56 -9.18 34.65
N PHE A 91 4.74 -8.11 35.44
CA PHE A 91 3.68 -7.27 35.98
C PHE A 91 2.98 -6.47 34.89
N ALA A 92 1.65 -6.38 34.93
CA ALA A 92 0.88 -5.64 33.93
C ALA A 92 1.14 -4.12 34.03
N VAL A 93 2.12 -3.62 33.28
CA VAL A 93 2.53 -2.20 33.22
C VAL A 93 2.00 -1.55 31.93
N PRO A 94 1.46 -0.31 31.97
CA PRO A 94 0.92 0.40 30.81
C PRO A 94 1.84 0.46 29.57
N SER A 95 3.14 0.72 29.75
CA SER A 95 4.11 0.78 28.65
C SER A 95 4.33 -0.57 27.98
N CYS A 96 4.37 -1.66 28.76
CA CYS A 96 4.45 -3.03 28.27
C CYS A 96 3.18 -3.40 27.48
N MET A 97 2.00 -3.03 27.97
CA MET A 97 0.73 -3.28 27.25
C MET A 97 0.67 -2.54 25.91
N TYR A 98 1.12 -1.29 25.89
CA TYR A 98 1.26 -0.53 24.65
C TYR A 98 2.22 -1.23 23.66
N ALA A 99 3.41 -1.63 24.12
CA ALA A 99 4.38 -2.32 23.28
C ALA A 99 3.86 -3.67 22.75
N LEU A 100 3.11 -4.42 23.58
CA LEU A 100 2.46 -5.67 23.17
C LEU A 100 1.40 -5.44 22.08
N GLY A 101 0.57 -4.40 22.22
CA GLY A 101 -0.38 -4.02 21.18
C GLY A 101 0.33 -3.73 19.86
N PHE A 102 1.45 -3.01 19.94
CA PHE A 102 2.27 -2.65 18.79
C PHE A 102 2.90 -3.88 18.10
N ILE A 103 3.49 -4.80 18.87
CA ILE A 103 4.05 -6.07 18.36
C ILE A 103 2.94 -6.95 17.75
N GLN A 104 1.77 -7.00 18.39
CA GLN A 104 0.61 -7.74 17.87
C GLN A 104 0.16 -7.19 16.51
N ALA A 105 0.12 -5.86 16.34
CA ALA A 105 -0.20 -5.24 15.06
C ALA A 105 0.80 -5.64 13.97
N TYR A 106 2.09 -5.62 14.29
CA TYR A 106 3.17 -5.99 13.36
C TYR A 106 3.11 -7.47 12.97
N LEU A 107 2.80 -8.35 13.93
CA LEU A 107 2.59 -9.78 13.68
C LEU A 107 1.41 -10.02 12.72
N VAL A 108 0.26 -9.40 12.99
CA VAL A 108 -0.94 -9.53 12.14
C VAL A 108 -0.65 -9.09 10.71
N ARG A 109 0.05 -7.96 10.54
CA ARG A 109 0.43 -7.44 9.23
C ARG A 109 1.42 -8.35 8.51
N ALA A 110 2.45 -8.83 9.19
CA ALA A 110 3.45 -9.72 8.59
C ALA A 110 2.83 -11.05 8.14
N CYS A 111 1.93 -11.63 8.93
CA CYS A 111 1.17 -12.83 8.55
C CYS A 111 0.29 -12.58 7.31
N GLY A 112 -0.43 -11.45 7.28
CA GLY A 112 -1.25 -11.08 6.11
C GLY A 112 -0.42 -10.89 4.85
N GLU A 113 0.72 -10.22 4.95
CA GLU A 113 1.65 -10.01 3.82
C GLU A 113 2.25 -11.33 3.33
N ARG A 114 2.57 -12.25 4.25
CA ARG A 114 3.07 -13.59 3.92
C ARG A 114 2.03 -14.41 3.18
N GLU A 115 0.79 -14.44 3.65
CA GLU A 115 -0.31 -15.14 2.95
C GLU A 115 -0.55 -14.56 1.56
N ASN A 116 -0.52 -13.23 1.44
CA ASN A 116 -0.65 -12.57 0.14
C ASN A 116 0.52 -12.94 -0.80
N THR A 117 1.75 -12.94 -0.29
CA THR A 117 2.94 -13.32 -1.06
C THR A 117 2.86 -14.79 -1.52
N LEU A 118 2.42 -15.70 -0.66
CA LEU A 118 2.20 -17.12 -0.99
C LEU A 118 1.10 -17.32 -2.05
N ARG A 119 0.05 -16.48 -2.06
CA ARG A 119 -1.01 -16.55 -3.09
C ARG A 119 -0.54 -16.09 -4.47
N ILE A 120 0.46 -15.21 -4.52
CA ILE A 120 1.00 -14.65 -5.76
C ILE A 120 2.19 -15.49 -6.26
N MET A 121 2.83 -16.24 -5.36
CA MET A 121 3.83 -17.22 -5.75
C MET A 121 3.25 -18.20 -6.78
N PRO A 122 3.90 -18.38 -7.94
CA PRO A 122 3.51 -19.41 -8.88
C PRO A 122 3.57 -20.75 -8.15
N HIS A 123 2.47 -21.51 -8.16
CA HIS A 123 2.46 -22.87 -7.64
C HIS A 123 3.52 -23.68 -8.40
N GLN A 124 4.66 -23.95 -7.76
CA GLN A 124 5.52 -25.02 -8.21
C GLN A 124 4.72 -26.32 -8.06
N PRO A 125 4.55 -27.12 -9.12
CA PRO A 125 4.21 -28.51 -8.95
C PRO A 125 5.26 -29.16 -8.05
N ALA A 126 4.81 -30.06 -7.18
CA ALA A 126 5.67 -30.85 -6.32
C ALA A 126 6.83 -31.47 -7.14
N ALA A 127 7.99 -31.51 -6.49
CA ALA A 127 9.27 -31.95 -7.03
C ALA A 127 9.16 -33.20 -7.93
N VAL A 128 9.70 -33.09 -9.13
CA VAL A 128 10.40 -34.22 -9.77
C VAL A 128 11.85 -33.81 -9.85
N VAL A 129 12.64 -34.40 -8.95
CA VAL A 129 14.09 -34.47 -9.08
C VAL A 129 14.38 -35.12 -10.42
N LEU A 130 14.99 -34.40 -11.34
CA LEU A 130 15.86 -34.96 -12.37
C LEU A 130 16.78 -33.85 -12.86
N SER A 131 18.02 -33.96 -12.42
CA SER A 131 19.18 -33.26 -12.92
C SER A 131 19.18 -33.26 -14.45
N ASN A 132 19.34 -32.08 -15.04
CA ASN A 132 20.25 -31.80 -16.14
C ASN A 132 20.16 -30.31 -16.45
N GLU A 133 21.31 -29.64 -16.43
CA GLU A 133 21.47 -28.23 -16.80
C GLU A 133 20.85 -27.94 -18.17
N PRO A 134 20.15 -26.80 -18.31
CA PRO A 134 20.15 -26.10 -19.58
C PRO A 134 20.50 -24.62 -19.40
N GLN A 135 21.55 -24.24 -20.13
CA GLN A 135 21.85 -22.94 -20.74
C GLN A 135 21.02 -21.73 -20.26
N GLN A 136 21.74 -20.76 -19.68
CA GLN A 136 21.25 -19.42 -19.40
C GLN A 136 20.46 -18.85 -20.59
N PRO A 137 19.19 -18.44 -20.42
CA PRO A 137 18.61 -17.51 -21.35
C PRO A 137 19.30 -16.16 -21.12
N VAL A 138 19.90 -15.65 -22.19
CA VAL A 138 20.40 -14.28 -22.29
C VAL A 138 19.29 -13.35 -21.82
N ILE A 139 19.48 -12.76 -20.65
CA ILE A 139 18.66 -11.65 -20.18
C ILE A 139 18.96 -10.51 -21.15
N VAL A 140 18.05 -10.29 -22.10
CA VAL A 140 17.97 -9.04 -22.83
C VAL A 140 17.63 -7.99 -21.78
N VAL A 141 18.63 -7.19 -21.40
CA VAL A 141 18.43 -5.96 -20.65
C VAL A 141 17.51 -5.08 -21.49
N PRO A 142 16.25 -4.81 -21.08
CA PRO A 142 15.43 -3.86 -21.81
C PRO A 142 16.11 -2.50 -21.72
N GLY A 143 16.20 -1.81 -22.86
CA GLY A 143 16.76 -0.47 -22.96
C GLY A 143 16.03 0.53 -22.05
N GLU A 144 16.58 1.75 -21.98
CA GLU A 144 15.99 2.89 -21.28
C GLU A 144 14.45 2.86 -21.34
N TYR A 145 13.78 2.85 -20.18
CA TYR A 145 12.33 2.97 -20.13
C TYR A 145 11.94 4.31 -20.78
N ASP A 146 11.38 4.25 -22.00
CA ASP A 146 11.00 5.44 -22.76
C ASP A 146 9.89 6.24 -22.04
N ARG A 147 10.28 7.31 -21.38
CA ARG A 147 9.35 8.25 -20.71
C ARG A 147 8.50 8.99 -21.73
N ILE A 148 7.33 9.43 -21.30
CA ILE A 148 6.44 10.23 -22.15
C ILE A 148 6.86 11.71 -22.07
N PRO A 149 7.24 12.36 -23.19
CA PRO A 149 7.47 13.81 -23.19
C PRO A 149 6.20 14.58 -22.82
N LEU A 150 6.35 15.52 -21.89
CA LEU A 150 5.32 16.49 -21.54
C LEU A 150 5.47 17.73 -22.43
N ASP A 151 4.51 17.93 -23.34
CA ASP A 151 4.36 19.16 -24.12
C ASP A 151 3.29 20.10 -23.51
N TYR A 152 2.58 19.62 -22.48
CA TYR A 152 1.73 20.43 -21.61
C TYR A 152 2.50 21.01 -20.42
N SER A 153 1.94 22.02 -19.75
CA SER A 153 2.53 22.64 -18.57
C SER A 153 2.84 21.62 -17.48
N VAL A 154 4.15 21.42 -17.19
CA VAL A 154 4.62 20.49 -16.17
C VAL A 154 4.09 20.85 -14.78
N ASP A 155 3.98 22.14 -14.45
CA ASP A 155 3.43 22.59 -13.16
C ASP A 155 1.97 22.15 -12.96
N GLU A 156 1.21 22.10 -14.05
CA GLU A 156 -0.20 21.67 -13.99
C GLU A 156 -0.32 20.16 -13.93
N ILE A 157 0.59 19.42 -14.57
CA ILE A 157 0.68 17.96 -14.41
C ILE A 157 1.10 17.63 -12.97
N ILE A 158 2.11 18.31 -12.40
CA ILE A 158 2.49 18.15 -10.99
C ILE A 158 1.28 18.42 -10.09
N SER A 159 0.65 19.59 -10.26
CA SER A 159 -0.52 19.99 -9.46
C SER A 159 -1.67 18.97 -9.52
N LEU A 160 -1.85 18.32 -10.67
CA LEU A 160 -2.84 17.27 -10.86
C LEU A 160 -2.49 16.00 -10.07
N TRP A 161 -1.22 15.57 -10.12
CA TRP A 161 -0.78 14.31 -9.51
C TRP A 161 -0.52 14.41 -8.00
N LEU A 162 -0.30 15.61 -7.45
CA LEU A 162 -0.13 15.81 -6.00
C LEU A 162 -1.33 15.34 -5.16
N ILE A 163 -2.50 15.13 -5.78
CA ILE A 163 -3.63 14.48 -5.11
C ILE A 163 -3.30 13.09 -4.57
N LEU A 164 -2.28 12.42 -5.09
CA LEU A 164 -1.82 11.12 -4.60
C LEU A 164 -1.42 11.13 -3.12
N VAL A 165 -0.96 12.27 -2.60
CA VAL A 165 -0.67 12.46 -1.15
C VAL A 165 -1.93 12.27 -0.30
N ASP A 166 -3.08 12.68 -0.81
CA ASP A 166 -4.38 12.60 -0.13
C ASP A 166 -5.31 11.53 -0.71
N ALA A 167 -4.88 10.78 -1.73
CA ALA A 167 -5.76 9.88 -2.48
C ALA A 167 -6.35 8.77 -1.61
N TRP A 168 -5.65 8.35 -0.55
CA TRP A 168 -6.14 7.38 0.42
C TRP A 168 -7.40 7.85 1.18
N LYS A 169 -7.61 9.17 1.28
CA LYS A 169 -8.82 9.78 1.87
C LYS A 169 -10.03 9.68 0.93
N CYS A 170 -9.83 9.38 -0.36
CA CYS A 170 -10.91 9.20 -1.30
C CYS A 170 -11.62 7.85 -1.06
N LYS A 171 -12.93 7.89 -0.78
CA LYS A 171 -13.77 6.69 -0.62
C LYS A 171 -13.60 5.63 -1.72
N PRO A 172 -13.46 5.97 -3.01
CA PRO A 172 -13.29 4.96 -4.07
C PRO A 172 -11.97 4.21 -4.00
N VAL A 173 -10.92 4.84 -3.47
CA VAL A 173 -9.58 4.25 -3.33
C VAL A 173 -9.59 3.25 -2.17
N ASN A 174 -10.19 3.63 -1.03
CA ASN A 174 -10.37 2.78 0.16
C ASN A 174 -9.11 1.95 0.49
N SER A 175 -7.97 2.64 0.56
CA SER A 175 -6.67 2.01 0.73
C SER A 175 -5.81 2.83 1.68
N ILE A 176 -4.70 2.25 2.14
CA ILE A 176 -3.74 2.94 3.00
C ILE A 176 -2.97 4.00 2.20
N GLN A 177 -2.45 5.01 2.88
CA GLN A 177 -1.59 6.01 2.27
C GLN A 177 -0.32 5.37 1.69
N VAL A 178 -0.03 5.65 0.42
CA VAL A 178 1.17 5.19 -0.27
C VAL A 178 2.15 6.34 -0.47
N PHE A 179 1.65 7.47 -0.98
CA PHE A 179 2.46 8.67 -1.19
C PHE A 179 2.31 9.56 0.04
N THR A 180 3.44 9.78 0.73
CA THR A 180 3.50 10.49 2.00
C THR A 180 3.99 11.94 1.84
N SER A 181 4.62 12.26 0.71
CA SER A 181 5.17 13.58 0.43
C SER A 181 5.03 13.98 -1.03
N GLU A 182 5.10 15.29 -1.31
CA GLU A 182 5.17 15.81 -2.68
C GLU A 182 6.40 15.29 -3.43
N ALA A 183 7.53 15.12 -2.73
CA ALA A 183 8.78 14.62 -3.31
C ALA A 183 8.64 13.21 -3.92
N GLU A 184 7.90 12.31 -3.26
CA GLU A 184 7.62 10.97 -3.80
C GLU A 184 6.76 11.03 -5.07
N VAL A 185 5.82 11.98 -5.14
CA VAL A 185 5.00 12.20 -6.33
C VAL A 185 5.85 12.78 -7.47
N LEU A 186 6.73 13.74 -7.19
CA LEU A 186 7.68 14.28 -8.17
C LEU A 186 8.63 13.21 -8.69
N GLN A 187 9.14 12.35 -7.81
CA GLN A 187 9.97 11.21 -8.19
C GLN A 187 9.22 10.27 -9.13
N LEU A 188 7.95 9.96 -8.81
CA LEU A 188 7.09 9.17 -9.68
C LEU A 188 6.91 9.82 -11.05
N LEU A 189 6.63 11.12 -11.09
CA LEU A 189 6.48 11.85 -12.35
C LEU A 189 7.78 11.83 -13.16
N GLY A 190 8.94 12.01 -12.54
CA GLY A 190 10.25 11.91 -13.18
C GLY A 190 10.65 10.50 -13.65
N MET A 191 9.91 9.47 -13.25
CA MET A 191 10.02 8.12 -13.82
C MET A 191 9.11 7.90 -15.02
N LEU A 192 7.94 8.54 -15.04
CA LEU A 192 6.92 8.35 -16.07
C LEU A 192 7.08 9.30 -17.26
N PHE A 193 7.56 10.51 -16.98
CA PHE A 193 7.49 11.64 -17.88
C PHE A 193 8.84 12.30 -18.10
N GLU A 194 9.01 12.85 -19.30
CA GLU A 194 10.18 13.61 -19.69
C GLU A 194 9.81 15.10 -19.74
N ASP A 195 10.49 15.89 -18.93
CA ASP A 195 10.31 17.33 -18.84
C ASP A 195 11.45 18.06 -19.56
N LYS A 196 11.10 18.92 -20.52
CA LYS A 196 12.05 19.75 -21.26
C LYS A 196 12.61 20.90 -20.42
N ASP A 197 11.85 21.34 -19.41
CA ASP A 197 12.18 22.48 -18.56
C ASP A 197 12.99 22.07 -17.31
N GLY A 198 13.24 20.77 -17.13
CA GLY A 198 14.11 20.23 -16.08
C GLY A 198 13.58 20.33 -14.64
N LYS A 199 12.27 20.53 -14.46
CA LYS A 199 11.59 20.54 -13.15
C LYS A 199 11.35 19.14 -12.60
N LEU A 200 11.17 18.15 -13.48
CA LEU A 200 11.13 16.74 -13.09
C LEU A 200 12.53 16.14 -13.21
N GLU A 201 13.13 15.84 -12.06
CA GLU A 201 14.40 15.13 -12.03
C GLU A 201 14.24 13.74 -12.65
N ARG A 202 15.21 13.36 -13.49
CA ARG A 202 15.23 12.05 -14.13
C ARG A 202 15.51 10.98 -13.07
N HIS A 203 14.53 10.12 -12.80
CA HIS A 203 14.72 8.98 -11.90
C HIS A 203 14.69 7.64 -12.64
N VAL A 204 15.48 6.68 -12.16
CA VAL A 204 15.46 5.31 -12.67
C VAL A 204 14.08 4.71 -12.44
N HIS A 205 13.51 4.10 -13.48
CA HIS A 205 12.19 3.47 -13.40
C HIS A 205 12.16 2.41 -12.29
N LYS A 206 11.13 2.49 -11.45
CA LYS A 206 10.90 1.57 -10.33
C LYS A 206 9.46 1.06 -10.37
N PHE A 207 9.31 -0.23 -10.12
CA PHE A 207 8.01 -0.85 -9.89
C PHE A 207 7.46 -0.54 -8.49
N PHE A 208 6.20 -0.15 -8.41
CA PHE A 208 5.48 0.17 -7.19
C PHE A 208 4.54 -0.96 -6.79
N GLU A 209 4.86 -1.62 -5.68
CA GLU A 209 3.94 -2.54 -5.00
C GLU A 209 2.90 -1.73 -4.22
N LEU A 210 1.77 -1.43 -4.87
CA LEU A 210 0.63 -0.78 -4.22
C LEU A 210 -0.13 -1.77 -3.33
N PRO A 211 -0.62 -1.31 -2.17
CA PRO A 211 -1.41 -2.11 -1.24
C PRO A 211 -2.80 -2.46 -1.79
N PRO A 212 -3.50 -3.44 -1.19
CA PRO A 212 -4.89 -3.74 -1.54
C PRO A 212 -5.78 -2.49 -1.48
N GLY A 213 -6.58 -2.29 -2.51
CA GLY A 213 -7.44 -1.12 -2.68
C GLY A 213 -7.57 -0.75 -4.16
N ASN A 214 -8.41 0.22 -4.47
CA ASN A 214 -8.68 0.59 -5.86
C ASN A 214 -7.85 1.82 -6.27
N TYR A 215 -6.53 1.78 -6.02
CA TYR A 215 -5.62 2.84 -6.48
C TYR A 215 -5.66 3.00 -8.00
N GLU A 216 -5.96 1.92 -8.74
CA GLU A 216 -6.22 1.95 -10.18
C GLU A 216 -7.24 3.02 -10.58
N ARG A 217 -8.22 3.34 -9.73
CA ARG A 217 -9.22 4.38 -9.99
C ARG A 217 -8.56 5.75 -10.14
N ILE A 218 -7.81 6.17 -9.12
CA ILE A 218 -7.15 7.49 -9.13
C ILE A 218 -6.04 7.53 -10.17
N LEU A 219 -5.28 6.45 -10.34
CA LEU A 219 -4.20 6.37 -11.33
C LEU A 219 -4.73 6.42 -12.76
N ASN A 220 -5.83 5.72 -13.05
CA ASN A 220 -6.52 5.81 -14.34
C ASN A 220 -7.00 7.24 -14.63
N LEU A 221 -7.58 7.92 -13.63
CA LEU A 221 -7.99 9.32 -13.75
C LEU A 221 -6.80 10.22 -14.10
N LEU A 222 -5.73 10.15 -13.30
CA LEU A 222 -4.55 11.00 -13.45
C LEU A 222 -3.86 10.78 -14.79
N MET A 223 -3.67 9.51 -15.17
CA MET A 223 -3.02 9.15 -16.40
C MET A 223 -3.86 9.54 -17.63
N HIS A 224 -5.18 9.28 -17.62
CA HIS A 224 -6.04 9.66 -18.73
C HIS A 224 -6.19 11.19 -18.84
N ALA A 225 -6.25 11.91 -17.72
CA ALA A 225 -6.24 13.37 -17.74
C ALA A 225 -4.93 13.93 -18.30
N THR A 226 -3.78 13.35 -17.90
CA THR A 226 -2.46 13.71 -18.44
C THR A 226 -2.40 13.45 -19.93
N TYR A 227 -2.83 12.26 -20.39
CA TYR A 227 -2.98 11.95 -21.81
C TYR A 227 -3.79 13.03 -22.52
N LYS A 228 -5.00 13.36 -22.07
CA LYS A 228 -5.85 14.35 -22.74
C LYS A 228 -5.22 15.74 -22.83
N LEU A 229 -4.58 16.22 -21.76
CA LEU A 229 -3.89 17.51 -21.77
C LEU A 229 -2.68 17.53 -22.72
N ASN A 230 -2.04 16.38 -22.89
CA ASN A 230 -0.82 16.24 -23.67
C ASN A 230 -1.09 15.85 -25.13
N THR A 231 -2.17 15.12 -25.43
CA THR A 231 -2.53 14.64 -26.80
C THR A 231 -2.86 15.77 -27.75
N ASP A 232 -3.41 16.87 -27.23
CA ASP A 232 -3.62 18.08 -28.04
C ASP A 232 -2.28 18.71 -28.51
N ARG A 233 -1.14 18.19 -28.03
CA ARG A 233 0.21 18.71 -28.24
C ARG A 233 1.22 17.66 -28.71
N ASN A 234 0.96 16.37 -28.45
CA ASN A 234 1.77 15.25 -28.91
C ASN A 234 0.94 14.13 -29.55
N ASN A 235 1.54 13.42 -30.50
CA ASN A 235 0.89 12.31 -31.20
C ASN A 235 1.12 10.96 -30.49
N ILE A 236 1.31 10.97 -29.17
CA ILE A 236 1.56 9.74 -28.40
C ILE A 236 0.22 9.09 -28.06
N GLY A 237 0.00 7.87 -28.55
CA GLY A 237 -1.24 7.13 -28.31
C GLY A 237 -1.47 6.77 -26.85
N LEU A 238 -2.75 6.66 -26.46
CA LEU A 238 -3.19 6.25 -25.13
C LEU A 238 -2.58 4.91 -24.70
N GLU A 239 -2.29 4.01 -25.65
CA GLU A 239 -1.61 2.73 -25.40
C GLU A 239 -0.31 2.91 -24.61
N ARG A 240 0.49 3.94 -24.91
CA ARG A 240 1.77 4.13 -24.22
C ARG A 240 1.57 4.54 -22.76
N TYR A 241 0.58 5.38 -22.49
CA TYR A 241 0.22 5.80 -21.13
C TYR A 241 -0.32 4.62 -20.32
N CYS A 242 -1.17 3.78 -20.92
CA CYS A 242 -1.67 2.56 -20.31
C CYS A 242 -0.54 1.54 -20.03
N GLN A 243 0.40 1.38 -20.97
CA GLN A 243 1.53 0.48 -20.80
C GLN A 243 2.41 0.94 -19.63
N LEU A 244 2.70 2.24 -19.52
CA LEU A 244 3.44 2.77 -18.38
C LEU A 244 2.74 2.51 -17.04
N LEU A 245 1.41 2.62 -16.96
CA LEU A 245 0.69 2.24 -15.75
C LEU A 245 0.90 0.76 -15.38
N ILE A 246 0.79 -0.14 -16.38
CA ILE A 246 0.97 -1.58 -16.20
C ILE A 246 2.39 -1.89 -15.73
N ASP A 247 3.37 -1.26 -16.37
CA ASP A 247 4.79 -1.47 -16.08
C ASP A 247 5.22 -0.86 -14.74
N THR A 248 4.47 0.13 -14.22
CA THR A 248 4.86 0.87 -13.00
C THR A 248 4.15 0.38 -11.74
N PHE A 249 2.89 -0.09 -11.81
CA PHE A 249 2.09 -0.33 -10.60
C PHE A 249 1.52 -1.74 -10.51
N SER A 250 1.69 -2.37 -9.34
CA SER A 250 1.24 -3.74 -9.07
C SER A 250 -0.27 -3.97 -9.18
N CYS A 251 -1.10 -2.94 -9.00
CA CYS A 251 -2.55 -3.05 -9.16
C CYS A 251 -2.96 -3.46 -10.59
N TYR A 252 -2.08 -3.29 -11.58
CA TYR A 252 -2.32 -3.70 -12.96
C TYR A 252 -1.67 -5.05 -13.34
N SER A 253 -1.08 -5.77 -12.39
CA SER A 253 -0.36 -7.05 -12.65
C SER A 253 -1.18 -8.11 -13.41
N LYS A 254 -2.52 -8.06 -13.32
CA LYS A 254 -3.45 -8.96 -14.04
C LYS A 254 -4.23 -8.25 -15.15
N THR A 255 -3.99 -6.96 -15.35
CA THR A 255 -4.74 -6.12 -16.28
C THR A 255 -4.11 -6.16 -17.65
N LYS A 256 -4.90 -6.55 -18.66
CA LYS A 256 -4.47 -6.50 -20.06
C LYS A 256 -4.50 -5.08 -20.59
N LEU A 257 -3.55 -4.73 -21.46
CA LEU A 257 -3.44 -3.41 -22.07
C LEU A 257 -4.74 -2.95 -22.75
N GLU A 258 -5.38 -3.83 -23.51
CA GLU A 258 -6.63 -3.54 -24.23
C GLU A 258 -7.78 -3.28 -23.25
N SER A 259 -7.83 -4.02 -22.14
CA SER A 259 -8.82 -3.84 -21.10
C SER A 259 -8.63 -2.50 -20.38
N LEU A 260 -7.39 -2.12 -20.07
CA LEU A 260 -7.10 -0.83 -19.46
C LEU A 260 -7.46 0.31 -20.43
N ARG A 261 -6.98 0.25 -21.67
CA ARG A 261 -7.28 1.26 -22.71
C ARG A 261 -8.79 1.50 -22.88
N SER A 262 -9.59 0.42 -22.87
CA SER A 262 -11.04 0.50 -23.02
C SER A 262 -11.75 1.08 -21.78
N ASN A 263 -11.20 0.88 -20.58
CA ASN A 263 -11.89 1.21 -19.33
C ASN A 263 -11.28 2.38 -18.54
N ILE A 264 -10.17 2.97 -18.98
CA ILE A 264 -9.40 3.96 -18.20
C ILE A 264 -10.23 5.18 -17.75
N ASN A 265 -11.31 5.52 -18.47
CA ASN A 265 -12.16 6.68 -18.13
C ASN A 265 -13.55 6.31 -17.54
N LYS A 266 -13.82 5.03 -17.28
CA LYS A 266 -15.16 4.50 -16.96
C LYS A 266 -15.71 4.96 -15.59
N GLU A 267 -14.86 5.15 -14.60
CA GLU A 267 -15.26 5.55 -13.23
C GLU A 267 -14.91 7.00 -12.87
N ARG A 268 -14.63 7.84 -13.88
CA ARG A 268 -14.15 9.21 -13.64
C ARG A 268 -15.04 10.05 -12.74
N GLY A 269 -16.37 9.99 -12.93
CA GLY A 269 -17.31 10.82 -12.15
C GLY A 269 -17.24 10.53 -10.65
N ASN A 270 -17.19 9.24 -10.27
CA ASN A 270 -17.12 8.82 -8.88
C ASN A 270 -15.84 9.33 -8.19
N ILE A 271 -14.72 9.30 -8.92
CA ILE A 271 -13.43 9.71 -8.38
C ILE A 271 -13.35 11.23 -8.29
N VAL A 272 -13.79 11.95 -9.33
CA VAL A 272 -13.83 13.42 -9.33
C VAL A 272 -14.71 13.94 -8.18
N GLN A 273 -15.89 13.34 -7.97
CA GLN A 273 -16.75 13.70 -6.84
C GLN A 273 -16.08 13.40 -5.49
N SER A 274 -15.31 12.32 -5.41
CA SER A 274 -14.60 11.96 -4.18
C SER A 274 -13.46 12.93 -3.88
N ILE A 275 -12.74 13.40 -4.91
CA ILE A 275 -11.74 14.46 -4.77
C ILE A 275 -12.39 15.77 -4.34
N SER A 276 -13.57 16.14 -4.89
CA SER A 276 -14.27 17.35 -4.46
C SER A 276 -14.76 17.32 -3.02
N ASN A 277 -14.95 16.13 -2.45
CA ASN A 277 -15.32 15.97 -1.05
C ASN A 277 -14.11 16.09 -0.09
N LEU A 278 -12.87 16.20 -0.61
CA LEU A 278 -11.67 16.43 0.19
C LEU A 278 -11.50 17.92 0.50
N THR A 279 -12.34 18.45 1.39
CA THR A 279 -12.38 19.87 1.77
C THR A 279 -11.11 20.35 2.49
N GLU A 280 -10.46 19.45 3.22
CA GLU A 280 -9.21 19.69 3.98
C GLU A 280 -7.94 19.48 3.13
N SER A 281 -8.06 18.96 1.90
CA SER A 281 -6.89 18.71 1.06
C SER A 281 -6.36 20.02 0.45
N PRO A 282 -5.06 20.33 0.60
CA PRO A 282 -4.48 21.50 -0.06
C PRO A 282 -4.42 21.33 -1.60
N TYR A 283 -4.53 20.11 -2.10
CA TYR A 283 -4.37 19.79 -3.53
C TYR A 283 -5.69 19.71 -4.30
N SER A 284 -6.80 19.37 -3.63
CA SER A 284 -8.08 19.06 -4.29
C SER A 284 -8.57 20.19 -5.21
N LYS A 285 -8.44 21.46 -4.79
CA LYS A 285 -8.84 22.62 -5.60
C LYS A 285 -8.06 22.74 -6.91
N ASN A 286 -6.74 22.54 -6.87
CA ASN A 286 -5.88 22.65 -8.05
C ASN A 286 -6.12 21.51 -9.03
N VAL A 287 -6.36 20.31 -8.51
CA VAL A 287 -6.72 19.12 -9.29
C VAL A 287 -8.02 19.35 -10.05
N LEU A 288 -9.06 19.81 -9.36
CA LEU A 288 -10.36 20.09 -9.98
C LEU A 288 -10.29 21.22 -11.00
N LYS A 289 -9.51 22.27 -10.72
CA LYS A 289 -9.26 23.36 -11.67
C LYS A 289 -8.63 22.84 -12.96
N THR A 290 -7.66 21.94 -12.85
CA THR A 290 -6.96 21.34 -13.99
C THR A 290 -7.88 20.40 -14.77
N LEU A 291 -8.64 19.54 -14.07
CA LEU A 291 -9.59 18.62 -14.70
C LEU A 291 -10.68 19.35 -15.51
N ARG A 292 -11.16 20.50 -15.05
CA ARG A 292 -12.17 21.32 -15.78
C ARG A 292 -11.71 21.82 -17.16
N LYS A 293 -10.39 21.83 -17.42
CA LYS A 293 -9.87 22.17 -18.75
C LYS A 293 -10.16 21.09 -19.78
N ILE A 294 -10.39 19.86 -19.34
CA ILE A 294 -10.70 18.72 -20.19
C ILE A 294 -12.23 18.58 -20.24
N ASN A 295 -12.81 18.67 -21.43
CA ASN A 295 -14.26 18.66 -21.63
C ASN A 295 -14.98 17.46 -20.99
N GLU A 296 -14.34 16.28 -20.98
CA GLU A 296 -14.89 15.03 -20.42
C GLU A 296 -15.02 15.02 -18.89
N TYR A 297 -14.34 15.93 -18.20
CA TYR A 297 -14.31 16.04 -16.74
C TYR A 297 -14.98 17.33 -16.22
N ARG A 298 -15.56 18.13 -17.10
CA ARG A 298 -16.43 19.24 -16.68
C ARG A 298 -17.67 18.68 -16.02
N ILE A 299 -17.78 18.87 -14.71
CA ILE A 299 -19.04 18.66 -13.99
C ILE A 299 -20.01 19.70 -14.54
N ARG A 300 -21.12 19.27 -15.15
CA ARG A 300 -22.21 20.19 -15.50
C ARG A 300 -22.83 20.65 -14.18
N GLU A 301 -22.74 21.94 -13.91
CA GLU A 301 -23.50 22.59 -12.83
C GLU A 301 -25.01 22.46 -13.06
#